data_AF-A0AAV0ECY4-F1
#
_entry.id   AF-A0AAV0ECY4-F1
#
_cell.length_a   1.000
_cell.length_b   1.000
_cell.length_c   1.000
_cell.angle_alpha   90.00
_cell.angle_beta   90.00
_cell.angle_gamma   90.00
#
_symmetry.space_group_name_H-M   'P 1'
#
loop_
_entity.id
_entity.type
_entity.pdbx_description
1 polymer ?
#
loop_
_entity_poly.entity_id
_entity_poly.type
_entity_poly.pdbx_seq_one_letter_code
_entity_poly.pdbx_strand_id
1 'polypeptide(L)'
;MEFNCSDLSLWKEALLSYEARIEALDKPNLVSLDGFYRNELPVLIRQRDPTPYIITSELTKLMQWKLTRGKWRPRLLDFVSSLDDEVVKSASQAGFRSLPDVSKAISELTVLKGVGPATASAVLAAYAPDVAPFMSDEAMDAAIGNSKDYTLKQYLVFVDKLQAKAKESFSDDSQLITH
;
A
#
# COMPACT_ATOMS: atom_id res chain seq x y z
N MET A 1 -11.24 15.24 -11.34
CA MET A 1 -9.84 14.98 -11.76
C MET A 1 -9.75 13.57 -12.22
N GLU A 2 -9.47 13.43 -13.52
CA GLU A 2 -9.10 12.19 -14.20
C GLU A 2 -7.57 12.03 -14.13
N PHE A 3 -7.05 10.82 -14.26
CA PHE A 3 -5.60 10.61 -14.30
C PHE A 3 -5.01 11.32 -15.53
N ASN A 4 -3.88 12.02 -15.35
CA ASN A 4 -3.22 12.79 -16.41
C ASN A 4 -2.68 11.94 -17.58
N CYS A 5 -2.72 10.61 -17.48
CA CYS A 5 -2.19 9.69 -18.49
C CYS A 5 -3.06 8.43 -18.59
N SER A 6 -3.56 8.11 -19.78
CA SER A 6 -4.24 6.86 -20.13
C SER A 6 -3.38 5.92 -20.99
N ASP A 7 -2.16 6.32 -21.37
CA ASP A 7 -1.28 5.53 -22.25
C ASP A 7 -0.61 4.38 -21.49
N LEU A 8 -1.04 3.15 -21.77
CA LEU A 8 -0.50 1.92 -21.19
C LEU A 8 1.01 1.75 -21.35
N SER A 9 1.59 2.27 -22.43
CA SER A 9 3.03 2.19 -22.69
C SER A 9 3.82 3.01 -21.68
N LEU A 10 3.32 4.21 -21.34
CA LEU A 10 3.92 5.06 -20.32
C LEU A 10 3.78 4.45 -18.91
N TRP A 11 2.68 3.75 -18.62
CA TRP A 11 2.54 3.00 -17.36
C TRP A 11 3.53 1.84 -17.25
N LYS A 12 3.71 1.08 -18.34
CA LYS A 12 4.70 -0.01 -18.42
C LYS A 12 6.13 0.52 -18.27
N GLU A 13 6.46 1.60 -18.97
CA GLU A 13 7.77 2.25 -18.86
C GLU A 13 8.02 2.77 -17.44
N ALA A 14 7.04 3.43 -16.83
CA ALA A 14 7.14 3.89 -15.44
C ALA A 14 7.42 2.73 -14.48
N LEU A 15 6.75 1.59 -14.66
CA LEU A 15 6.96 0.39 -13.86
C LEU A 15 8.36 -0.21 -14.05
N LEU A 16 8.85 -0.28 -15.30
CA LEU A 16 10.20 -0.75 -15.61
C LEU A 16 11.28 0.18 -15.05
N SER A 17 11.02 1.49 -14.98
CA SER A 17 11.94 2.47 -14.43
C SER A 17 11.96 2.53 -12.89
N TYR A 18 11.09 1.78 -12.21
CA TYR A 18 10.87 1.94 -10.77
C TYR A 18 12.13 1.67 -9.94
N GLU A 19 12.84 0.58 -10.22
CA GLU A 19 14.05 0.21 -9.45
C GLU A 19 15.11 1.32 -9.53
N ALA A 20 15.39 1.79 -10.76
CA ALA A 20 16.29 2.90 -11.00
C ALA A 20 15.83 4.19 -10.29
N ARG A 21 14.51 4.45 -10.20
CA ARG A 21 13.97 5.59 -9.45
C ARG A 21 14.17 5.46 -7.95
N ILE A 22 14.02 4.26 -7.39
CA ILE A 22 14.27 4.02 -5.96
C ILE A 22 15.75 4.21 -5.62
N GLU A 23 16.65 3.72 -6.47
CA GLU A 23 18.09 3.92 -6.33
C GLU A 23 18.46 5.41 -6.42
N ALA A 24 17.89 6.13 -7.40
CA ALA A 24 18.16 7.55 -7.61
C ALA A 24 17.67 8.47 -6.48
N LEU A 25 16.80 8.01 -5.59
CA LEU A 25 16.39 8.79 -4.40
C LEU A 25 17.52 8.93 -3.38
N ASP A 26 18.56 8.08 -3.45
CA ASP A 26 19.75 8.11 -2.59
C ASP A 26 19.44 8.26 -1.09
N LYS A 27 18.38 7.58 -0.64
CA LYS A 27 17.96 7.58 0.76
C LYS A 27 18.54 6.37 1.49
N PRO A 28 19.07 6.55 2.73
CA PRO A 28 19.66 5.46 3.49
C PRO A 28 18.71 4.26 3.63
N ASN A 29 19.22 3.07 3.32
CA ASN A 29 18.52 1.78 3.41
C ASN A 29 17.23 1.65 2.58
N LEU A 30 16.87 2.64 1.75
CA LEU A 30 15.59 2.63 1.04
C LEU A 30 15.48 1.44 0.08
N VAL A 31 16.54 1.13 -0.67
CA VAL A 31 16.57 -0.01 -1.60
C VAL A 31 16.28 -1.32 -0.86
N SER A 32 16.94 -1.56 0.28
CA SER A 32 16.71 -2.76 1.10
C SER A 32 15.31 -2.80 1.71
N LEU A 33 14.82 -1.66 2.22
CA LEU A 33 13.48 -1.53 2.78
C LEU A 33 12.40 -1.75 1.72
N ASP A 34 12.62 -1.28 0.50
CA ASP A 34 11.70 -1.45 -0.62
C ASP A 34 11.69 -2.90 -1.12
N GLY A 35 12.86 -3.53 -1.22
CA GLY A 35 12.97 -4.97 -1.50
C GLY A 35 12.21 -5.82 -0.48
N PHE A 36 12.31 -5.49 0.81
CA PHE A 36 11.52 -6.14 1.84
C PHE A 36 10.01 -5.97 1.61
N TYR A 37 9.54 -4.75 1.41
CA TYR A 37 8.10 -4.48 1.26
C TYR A 37 7.51 -5.14 0.00
N ARG A 38 8.22 -5.06 -1.13
CA ARG A 38 7.71 -5.54 -2.42
C ARG A 38 7.85 -7.04 -2.63
N ASN A 39 8.92 -7.65 -2.10
CA ASN A 39 9.31 -9.01 -2.46
C ASN A 39 9.23 -9.98 -1.27
N GLU A 40 9.73 -9.58 -0.10
CA GLU A 40 9.79 -10.47 1.08
C GLU A 40 8.45 -10.54 1.82
N LEU A 41 7.89 -9.38 2.17
CA LEU A 41 6.71 -9.28 3.02
C LEU A 41 5.47 -10.00 2.44
N PRO A 42 5.13 -9.87 1.14
CA PRO A 42 4.00 -10.60 0.57
C PRO A 42 4.18 -12.12 0.63
N VAL A 43 5.42 -12.60 0.49
CA VAL A 43 5.75 -14.03 0.60
C VAL A 43 5.59 -14.50 2.03
N LEU A 44 6.11 -13.75 3.01
CA LEU A 44 5.99 -14.07 4.44
C LEU A 44 4.52 -14.14 4.90
N ILE A 45 3.68 -13.22 4.41
CA ILE A 45 2.24 -13.22 4.72
C ILE A 45 1.58 -14.49 4.15
N ARG A 46 1.82 -14.81 2.86
CA ARG A 46 1.25 -15.99 2.20
C ARG A 46 1.72 -17.33 2.77
N GLN A 47 2.95 -17.38 3.30
CA GLN A 47 3.45 -18.58 3.99
C GLN A 47 2.65 -18.94 5.25
N ARG A 48 1.82 -18.03 5.77
CA ARG A 48 0.98 -18.22 6.97
C ARG A 48 -0.47 -18.55 6.65
N ASP A 49 -0.78 -18.85 5.39
CA ASP A 49 -2.10 -19.33 5.00
C ASP A 49 -2.45 -20.65 5.72
N PRO A 50 -3.74 -20.87 6.10
CA PRO A 50 -4.93 -20.12 5.71
C PRO A 50 -5.26 -18.91 6.60
N THR A 51 -4.43 -18.60 7.61
CA THR A 51 -4.65 -17.49 8.54
C THR A 51 -3.50 -16.48 8.43
N PRO A 52 -3.40 -15.73 7.31
CA PRO A 52 -2.31 -14.80 7.10
C PRO A 52 -2.29 -13.70 8.16
N TYR A 53 -1.09 -13.26 8.54
CA TYR A 53 -0.86 -12.19 9.50
C TYR A 53 0.51 -11.56 9.31
N ILE A 54 0.71 -10.39 9.91
CA ILE A 54 2.04 -9.79 10.12
C ILE A 54 2.38 -9.76 11.60
N ILE A 55 3.67 -9.65 11.92
CA ILE A 55 4.19 -9.48 13.30
C ILE A 55 4.76 -8.07 13.52
N THR A 56 5.09 -7.71 14.76
CA THR A 56 5.53 -6.35 15.10
C THR A 56 6.81 -5.97 14.35
N SER A 57 7.77 -6.88 14.19
CA SER A 57 9.01 -6.59 13.47
C SER A 57 8.78 -6.27 11.98
N GLU A 58 7.83 -6.95 11.35
CA GLU A 58 7.43 -6.72 9.96
C GLU A 58 6.69 -5.40 9.80
N LEU A 59 5.74 -5.10 10.71
CA LEU A 59 5.04 -3.82 10.74
C LEU A 59 6.01 -2.65 10.97
N THR A 60 7.00 -2.84 11.84
CA THR A 60 8.07 -1.87 12.11
C THR A 60 8.90 -1.59 10.86
N LYS A 61 9.35 -2.64 10.16
CA LYS A 61 10.14 -2.51 8.93
C LYS A 61 9.33 -1.88 7.79
N LEU A 62 8.04 -2.21 7.67
CA LEU A 62 7.10 -1.53 6.76
C LEU A 62 6.94 -0.05 7.11
N MET A 63 6.81 0.30 8.39
CA MET A 63 6.74 1.70 8.83
C MET A 63 8.03 2.45 8.48
N GLN A 64 9.19 1.84 8.70
CA GLN A 64 10.48 2.42 8.30
C GLN A 64 10.53 2.69 6.79
N TRP A 65 10.18 1.69 5.96
CA TRP A 65 10.08 1.85 4.51
C TRP A 65 9.20 3.06 4.12
N LYS A 66 7.99 3.14 4.69
CA LYS A 66 7.04 4.22 4.39
C LYS A 66 7.56 5.59 4.81
N LEU A 67 8.16 5.70 6.00
CA LEU A 67 8.69 6.97 6.51
C LEU A 67 9.95 7.43 5.78
N THR A 68 10.78 6.50 5.30
CA THR A 68 11.95 6.81 4.47
C THR A 68 11.53 7.38 3.12
N ARG A 69 10.46 6.85 2.51
CA ARG A 69 9.93 7.37 1.23
C ARG A 69 9.28 8.73 1.37
N GLY A 70 8.43 8.90 2.38
CA GLY A 70 7.63 10.12 2.59
C GLY A 70 8.17 11.04 3.68
N LYS A 71 7.25 11.65 4.42
CA LYS A 71 7.56 12.54 5.54
C LYS A 71 8.00 11.74 6.78
N TRP A 72 9.22 11.98 7.24
CA TRP A 72 9.75 11.37 8.46
C TRP A 72 8.95 11.78 9.71
N ARG A 73 8.43 10.80 10.46
CA ARG A 73 7.67 10.98 11.70
C ARG A 73 8.08 9.91 12.72
N PRO A 74 9.20 10.10 13.44
CA PRO A 74 9.85 9.04 14.23
C PRO A 74 8.96 8.48 15.34
N ARG A 75 8.09 9.32 15.93
CA ARG A 75 7.12 8.88 16.95
C ARG A 75 6.20 7.74 16.49
N LEU A 76 5.88 7.66 15.19
CA LEU A 76 5.07 6.57 14.67
C LEU A 76 5.83 5.24 14.69
N LEU A 77 7.14 5.29 14.47
CA LEU A 77 8.00 4.12 14.54
C LEU A 77 8.09 3.62 15.99
N ASP A 78 8.28 4.54 16.96
CA ASP A 78 8.32 4.19 18.38
C ASP A 78 7.03 3.47 18.80
N PHE A 79 5.87 4.02 18.45
CA PHE A 79 4.58 3.39 18.77
C PHE A 79 4.44 1.99 18.21
N VAL A 80 4.80 1.79 16.94
CA VAL A 80 4.69 0.48 16.29
C VAL A 80 5.67 -0.52 16.88
N SER A 81 6.91 -0.12 17.12
CA SER A 81 7.95 -1.02 17.66
C SER A 81 7.66 -1.52 19.09
N SER A 82 6.79 -0.82 19.83
CA SER A 82 6.37 -1.20 21.18
C SER A 82 5.06 -2.00 21.21
N LEU A 83 4.49 -2.38 20.06
CA LEU A 83 3.28 -3.20 20.02
C LEU A 83 3.61 -4.68 20.31
N ASP A 84 2.73 -5.34 21.04
CA ASP A 84 2.80 -6.79 21.23
C ASP A 84 2.48 -7.52 19.92
N ASP A 85 3.26 -8.57 19.62
CA ASP A 85 3.08 -9.40 18.42
C ASP A 85 1.65 -9.93 18.30
N GLU A 86 1.03 -10.36 19.40
CA GLU A 86 -0.33 -10.90 19.40
C GLU A 86 -1.39 -9.86 19.01
N VAL A 87 -1.18 -8.60 19.40
CA VAL A 87 -2.08 -7.50 19.03
C VAL A 87 -1.96 -7.20 17.54
N VAL A 88 -0.73 -7.17 17.00
CA VAL A 88 -0.48 -6.96 15.57
C VAL A 88 -1.02 -8.11 14.73
N LYS A 89 -0.83 -9.36 15.18
CA LYS A 89 -1.38 -10.55 14.53
C LYS A 89 -2.91 -10.50 14.50
N SER A 90 -3.55 -10.24 15.64
CA SER A 90 -5.01 -10.21 15.73
C SER A 90 -5.63 -9.16 14.80
N ALA A 91 -5.10 -7.93 14.84
CA ALA A 91 -5.57 -6.84 13.98
C ALA A 91 -5.33 -7.12 12.48
N SER A 92 -4.17 -7.65 12.12
CA SER A 92 -3.87 -7.97 10.71
C SER A 92 -4.72 -9.11 10.17
N GLN A 93 -4.95 -10.17 10.95
CA GLN A 93 -5.87 -11.23 10.57
C GLN A 93 -7.30 -10.71 10.36
N ALA A 94 -7.81 -9.87 11.27
CA ALA A 94 -9.13 -9.27 11.14
C ALA A 94 -9.23 -8.37 9.91
N GLY A 95 -8.18 -7.57 9.63
CA GLY A 95 -8.07 -6.76 8.44
C GLY A 95 -8.11 -7.58 7.15
N PHE A 96 -7.28 -8.62 7.05
CA PHE A 96 -7.22 -9.49 5.87
C PHE A 96 -8.53 -10.24 5.63
N ARG A 97 -9.16 -10.79 6.68
CA ARG A 97 -10.47 -11.47 6.59
C ARG A 97 -11.61 -10.54 6.20
N SER A 98 -11.46 -9.24 6.41
CA SER A 98 -12.49 -8.25 6.06
C SER A 98 -12.51 -7.90 4.58
N LEU A 99 -11.46 -8.23 3.82
CA LEU A 99 -11.47 -8.02 2.38
C LEU A 99 -12.54 -8.90 1.69
N PRO A 100 -13.23 -8.39 0.65
CA PRO A 100 -12.94 -7.16 -0.08
C PRO A 100 -13.53 -5.86 0.52
N ASP A 101 -14.11 -5.88 1.72
CA ASP A 101 -14.54 -4.66 2.42
C ASP A 101 -13.32 -3.89 2.96
N VAL A 102 -12.77 -3.02 2.11
CA VAL A 102 -11.62 -2.19 2.43
C VAL A 102 -11.89 -1.19 3.56
N SER A 103 -13.14 -0.77 3.75
CA SER A 103 -13.52 0.16 4.83
C SER A 103 -13.37 -0.50 6.18
N LYS A 104 -13.92 -1.71 6.29
CA LYS A 104 -13.78 -2.54 7.49
C LYS A 104 -12.33 -2.95 7.70
N ALA A 105 -11.65 -3.42 6.65
CA ALA A 105 -10.25 -3.84 6.74
C ALA A 105 -9.30 -2.76 7.28
N ILE A 106 -9.46 -1.50 6.83
CA ILE A 106 -8.70 -0.37 7.39
C ILE A 106 -9.06 -0.14 8.85
N SER A 107 -10.34 -0.20 9.19
CA SER A 107 -10.82 0.05 10.55
C SER A 107 -10.21 -0.96 11.54
N GLU A 108 -10.16 -2.25 11.17
CA GLU A 108 -9.52 -3.32 11.96
C GLU A 108 -8.02 -3.07 12.21
N LEU A 109 -7.30 -2.44 11.28
CA LEU A 109 -5.87 -2.13 11.41
C LEU A 109 -5.61 -0.82 12.16
N THR A 110 -6.50 0.17 12.05
CA THR A 110 -6.32 1.49 12.70
C THR A 110 -6.53 1.47 14.22
N VAL A 111 -6.91 0.33 14.79
CA VAL A 111 -6.89 0.11 16.25
C VAL A 111 -5.45 0.07 16.80
N LEU A 112 -4.47 -0.24 15.95
CA LEU A 112 -3.06 -0.31 16.33
C LEU A 112 -2.49 1.10 16.54
N LYS A 113 -1.88 1.33 17.71
CA LYS A 113 -1.26 2.62 18.01
C LYS A 113 -0.17 2.96 17.00
N GLY A 114 -0.25 4.16 16.41
CA GLY A 114 0.69 4.60 15.37
C GLY A 114 0.33 4.17 13.94
N VAL A 115 -0.73 3.37 13.76
CA VAL A 115 -1.24 2.95 12.46
C VAL A 115 -2.47 3.78 12.10
N GLY A 116 -2.32 4.68 11.13
CA GLY A 116 -3.45 5.37 10.49
C GLY A 116 -3.83 4.75 9.14
N PRO A 117 -4.86 5.27 8.44
CA PRO A 117 -5.33 4.72 7.15
C PRO A 117 -4.22 4.54 6.11
N ALA A 118 -3.27 5.47 6.02
CA ALA A 118 -2.14 5.34 5.11
C ALA A 118 -1.26 4.11 5.42
N THR A 119 -0.94 3.87 6.69
CA THR A 119 -0.13 2.69 7.06
C THR A 119 -0.95 1.40 6.97
N ALA A 120 -2.22 1.43 7.38
CA ALA A 120 -3.13 0.29 7.23
C ALA A 120 -3.26 -0.13 5.77
N SER A 121 -3.41 0.83 4.84
CA SER A 121 -3.48 0.52 3.41
C SER A 121 -2.20 -0.10 2.84
N ALA A 122 -1.02 0.22 3.39
CA ALA A 122 0.23 -0.43 2.99
C ALA A 122 0.27 -1.91 3.44
N VAL A 123 -0.22 -2.19 4.66
CA VAL A 123 -0.34 -3.57 5.16
C VAL A 123 -1.30 -4.38 4.28
N LEU A 124 -2.46 -3.80 3.94
CA LEU A 124 -3.43 -4.47 3.06
C LEU A 124 -2.89 -4.64 1.63
N ALA A 125 -2.18 -3.65 1.09
CA ALA A 125 -1.59 -3.73 -0.25
C ALA A 125 -0.49 -4.80 -0.34
N ALA A 126 0.26 -5.07 0.74
CA ALA A 126 1.23 -6.16 0.77
C ALA A 126 0.56 -7.55 0.72
N TYR A 127 -0.69 -7.67 1.17
CA TYR A 127 -1.45 -8.92 1.15
C TYR A 127 -2.30 -9.09 -0.12
N ALA A 128 -3.08 -8.07 -0.48
CA ALA A 128 -4.06 -8.10 -1.55
C ALA A 128 -4.01 -6.79 -2.38
N PRO A 129 -2.92 -6.55 -3.14
CA PRO A 129 -2.71 -5.31 -3.89
C PRO A 129 -3.80 -5.04 -4.93
N ASP A 130 -4.43 -6.08 -5.47
CA ASP A 130 -5.49 -5.97 -6.48
C ASP A 130 -6.83 -5.46 -5.90
N VAL A 131 -6.99 -5.56 -4.58
CA VAL A 131 -8.22 -5.20 -3.86
C VAL A 131 -8.03 -3.91 -3.06
N ALA A 132 -6.91 -3.81 -2.34
CA ALA A 132 -6.63 -2.74 -1.40
C ALA A 132 -5.34 -2.00 -1.80
N PRO A 133 -5.42 -0.97 -2.66
CA PRO A 133 -4.26 -0.20 -3.07
C PRO A 133 -3.65 0.60 -1.90
N PHE A 134 -2.35 0.88 -1.99
CA PHE A 134 -1.62 1.67 -1.01
C PHE A 134 -1.90 3.18 -1.20
N MET A 135 -2.33 3.84 -0.12
CA MET A 135 -2.62 5.27 -0.03
C MET A 135 -1.34 6.11 0.19
N SER A 136 -0.48 6.20 -0.83
CA SER A 136 0.72 7.08 -0.79
C SER A 136 0.37 8.52 -1.14
N ASP A 137 1.21 9.48 -0.72
CA ASP A 137 1.00 10.91 -0.99
C ASP A 137 0.92 11.18 -2.50
N GLU A 138 1.82 10.58 -3.27
CA GLU A 138 1.89 10.72 -4.72
C GLU A 138 0.68 10.09 -5.42
N ALA A 139 0.24 8.92 -4.95
CA ALA A 139 -0.93 8.25 -5.50
C ALA A 139 -2.22 9.04 -5.19
N MET A 140 -2.32 9.60 -3.98
CA MET A 140 -3.41 10.47 -3.56
C MET A 140 -3.45 11.77 -4.36
N ASP A 141 -2.29 12.41 -4.56
CA ASP A 141 -2.20 13.62 -5.39
C ASP A 141 -2.63 13.33 -6.84
N ALA A 142 -2.12 12.24 -7.42
CA ALA A 142 -2.42 11.85 -8.80
C ALA A 142 -3.90 11.45 -8.99
N ALA A 143 -4.49 10.73 -8.05
CA ALA A 143 -5.86 10.23 -8.18
C ALA A 143 -6.91 11.27 -7.79
N ILE A 144 -6.70 12.02 -6.70
CA ILE A 144 -7.72 12.91 -6.12
C ILE A 144 -7.31 14.38 -6.00
N GLY A 145 -6.06 14.74 -6.32
CA GLY A 145 -5.57 16.12 -6.22
C GLY A 145 -5.44 16.64 -4.79
N ASN A 146 -5.41 15.73 -3.81
CA ASN A 146 -5.27 16.07 -2.39
C ASN A 146 -4.43 15.01 -1.67
N SER A 147 -3.19 15.37 -1.35
CA SER A 147 -2.23 14.50 -0.68
C SER A 147 -2.22 14.61 0.85
N LYS A 148 -3.04 15.47 1.46
CA LYS A 148 -2.88 15.82 2.89
C LYS A 148 -3.91 15.19 3.84
N ASP A 149 -4.99 14.63 3.31
CA ASP A 149 -6.10 14.11 4.11
C ASP A 149 -6.10 12.58 4.18
N TYR A 150 -5.40 12.01 5.16
CA TYR A 150 -5.34 10.56 5.41
C TYR A 150 -6.53 10.03 6.21
N THR A 151 -7.74 10.34 5.77
CA THR A 151 -8.98 9.86 6.41
C THR A 151 -9.49 8.59 5.73
N LEU A 152 -10.27 7.78 6.45
CA LEU A 152 -10.94 6.62 5.86
C LEU A 152 -11.81 7.03 4.65
N LYS A 153 -12.55 8.14 4.77
CA LYS A 153 -13.37 8.66 3.67
C LYS A 153 -12.55 8.92 2.40
N GLN A 154 -11.39 9.54 2.54
CA GLN A 154 -10.50 9.81 1.40
C GLN A 154 -9.89 8.52 0.83
N TYR A 155 -9.57 7.56 1.69
CA TYR A 155 -9.12 6.24 1.24
C TYR A 155 -10.16 5.55 0.35
N LEU A 156 -11.45 5.58 0.72
CA LEU A 156 -12.50 4.96 -0.09
C LEU A 156 -12.63 5.60 -1.48
N VAL A 157 -12.60 6.94 -1.54
CA VAL A 157 -12.61 7.67 -2.82
C VAL A 157 -11.39 7.30 -3.69
N PHE A 158 -10.23 7.13 -3.05
CA PHE A 158 -9.00 6.73 -3.73
C PHE A 158 -9.10 5.30 -4.30
N VAL A 159 -9.61 4.34 -3.52
CA VAL A 159 -9.81 2.95 -3.97
C VAL A 159 -10.77 2.91 -5.16
N ASP A 160 -11.92 3.59 -5.06
CA ASP A 160 -12.93 3.61 -6.13
C ASP A 160 -12.35 4.13 -7.44
N LYS A 161 -11.54 5.20 -7.38
CA LYS A 161 -10.88 5.77 -8.56
C LYS A 161 -9.86 4.84 -9.20
N LEU A 162 -9.02 4.19 -8.39
CA LEU A 162 -8.04 3.24 -8.92
C LEU A 162 -8.71 2.02 -9.54
N GLN A 163 -9.77 1.50 -8.91
CA GLN A 163 -10.53 0.38 -9.45
C GLN A 163 -11.26 0.75 -10.75
N ALA A 164 -11.83 1.95 -10.83
CA ALA A 164 -12.42 2.45 -12.08
C ALA A 164 -11.36 2.55 -13.18
N LYS A 165 -10.18 3.11 -12.87
CA LYS A 165 -9.11 3.26 -13.86
C LYS A 165 -8.55 1.92 -14.33
N ALA A 166 -8.37 0.96 -13.41
CA ALA A 166 -7.94 -0.39 -13.77
C ALA A 166 -8.92 -1.02 -14.77
N LYS A 167 -10.24 -0.89 -14.55
CA LYS A 167 -11.27 -1.42 -15.46
C LYS A 167 -11.22 -0.80 -16.86
N GLU A 168 -10.97 0.51 -16.97
CA GLU A 168 -10.80 1.17 -18.27
C GLU A 168 -9.60 0.60 -19.04
N SER A 169 -8.46 0.43 -18.36
CA SER A 169 -7.23 -0.11 -18.96
C SER A 169 -7.38 -1.53 -19.52
N PHE A 170 -8.22 -2.37 -18.91
CA PHE A 170 -8.51 -3.71 -19.44
C PHE A 170 -9.46 -3.71 -20.64
N SER A 171 -10.26 -2.64 -20.84
CA SER A 171 -11.15 -2.53 -22.01
C SER A 171 -10.41 -2.12 -23.29
N ASP A 172 -9.34 -1.32 -23.19
CA ASP A 172 -8.52 -0.90 -24.34
C ASP A 172 -7.64 -2.04 -24.90
N ASP A 173 -7.11 -2.92 -24.04
CA ASP A 173 -6.33 -4.10 -24.48
C ASP A 173 -7.16 -5.08 -25.33
N SER A 174 -8.49 -5.10 -25.17
CA SER A 174 -9.38 -5.96 -25.96
C SER A 174 -9.62 -5.47 -27.39
N GLN A 175 -9.32 -4.20 -27.70
CA GLN A 175 -9.45 -3.65 -29.06
C GLN A 175 -8.17 -3.79 -29.90
N LEU A 176 -7.03 -4.12 -29.28
CA LEU A 176 -5.73 -4.29 -29.96
C LEU A 176 -5.48 -5.71 -30.49
N ILE A 177 -6.36 -6.69 -30.21
CA ILE A 177 -6.22 -8.10 -30.66
C ILE A 177 -7.07 -8.39 -31.92
N THR A 178 -7.75 -7.39 -32.49
CA THR A 178 -8.55 -7.58 -33.71
C THR A 178 -7.98 -6.79 -34.87
N HIS A 179 -6.85 -7.23 -35.45
CA HIS A 179 -6.51 -7.00 -36.86
C HIS A 179 -5.43 -7.98 -37.34
#